data_AF-A0AAV9ZLF9-F1
#
_entry.id   AF-A0AAV9ZLF9-F1
#
_cell.length_a   1.000
_cell.length_b   1.000
_cell.length_c   1.000
_cell.angle_alpha   90.00
_cell.angle_beta   90.00
_cell.angle_gamma   90.00
#
_symmetry.space_group_name_H-M   'P 1'
#
loop_
_entity.id
_entity.type
_entity.pdbx_description
1 polymer ?
#
loop_
_entity_poly.entity_id
_entity_poly.type
_entity_poly.pdbx_seq_one_letter_code
_entity_poly.pdbx_strand_id
1 'polypeptide(L)'
;MGRLTRRSGNAQRNNRRARREPMEHKASYDQLLYAAKFLVRGHNPFLDVGMVLDCGAAEVFKEEFEVADPDSHAKHVLAFTKMMDSVPKTNLYIVEKFFLSENDGDWAHLVSMFPESAKSARQQDTSSLKPHVNYFLEADPAQLKEGEPTADDVIASLIGHTLVIDATEFPSFFYPDNQFDADDLQARLFQGPALPRVGRHIWTQPVSALDPTKAISRNSNARAHGDSKVTKEMVAYIAVQARTIISTSNWDTDDGAFSNMDLFDGIVRLLDDDTDTWVTETLAWYDDQIFGKRKGRVASAPAASSAPKKSAVEVILAKRAAAASAAADQTAPVSSRQLLHAPCFAAQRPLLNQIAHVLRTIPLVDARSNDYKDTCLSTITCCILKCDDSV
;
A
#
# COMPACT_ATOMS: atom_id res chain seq x y z
N MET A 1 -59.10 19.55 18.14
CA MET A 1 -57.86 19.37 17.34
C MET A 1 -56.85 18.58 18.16
N GLY A 2 -56.55 17.33 17.79
CA GLY A 2 -55.62 16.48 18.53
C GLY A 2 -54.17 16.67 18.08
N ARG A 3 -53.22 16.70 19.03
CA ARG A 3 -51.77 16.73 18.72
C ARG A 3 -51.28 15.33 18.34
N LEU A 4 -50.96 15.13 17.06
CA LEU A 4 -50.17 13.98 16.62
C LEU A 4 -48.72 14.15 17.09
N THR A 5 -48.25 13.27 17.99
CA THR A 5 -46.85 13.24 18.40
C THR A 5 -46.03 12.38 17.44
N ARG A 6 -45.06 12.99 16.75
CA ARG A 6 -44.25 12.35 15.71
C ARG A 6 -43.14 11.47 16.32
N ARG A 7 -43.51 10.30 16.89
CA ARG A 7 -42.55 9.27 17.33
C ARG A 7 -42.06 8.44 16.13
N SER A 8 -41.04 8.94 15.44
CA SER A 8 -40.28 8.17 14.44
C SER A 8 -38.89 8.80 14.26
N GLY A 9 -37.82 8.07 14.59
CA GLY A 9 -36.44 8.57 14.42
C GLY A 9 -35.33 7.74 15.09
N ASN A 10 -35.57 7.13 16.25
CA ASN A 10 -34.49 6.48 17.02
C ASN A 10 -34.30 4.97 16.76
N ALA A 11 -35.22 4.28 16.08
CA ALA A 11 -35.10 2.83 15.87
C ALA A 11 -33.97 2.45 14.87
N GLN A 12 -33.82 3.18 13.76
CA GLN A 12 -32.85 2.84 12.70
C GLN A 12 -31.39 3.12 13.08
N ARG A 13 -31.11 3.94 14.11
CA ARG A 13 -29.73 4.27 14.52
C ARG A 13 -29.05 3.17 15.33
N ASN A 14 -29.80 2.32 16.02
CA ASN A 14 -29.23 1.31 16.92
C ASN A 14 -28.75 0.02 16.21
N ASN A 15 -29.27 -0.32 15.02
CA ASN A 15 -28.81 -1.51 14.29
C ASN A 15 -27.43 -1.37 13.62
N ARG A 16 -26.91 -0.15 13.42
CA ARG A 16 -25.60 0.07 12.75
C ARG A 16 -24.37 -0.24 13.63
N ARG A 17 -24.57 -0.67 14.88
CA ARG A 17 -23.52 -1.19 15.78
C ARG A 17 -23.77 -2.65 16.19
N ALA A 18 -24.37 -3.45 15.31
CA ALA A 18 -24.09 -4.89 15.32
C ALA A 18 -22.57 -5.08 15.39
N ARG A 19 -22.08 -5.93 16.31
CA ARG A 19 -20.66 -6.30 16.35
C ARG A 19 -20.29 -6.76 14.94
N ARG A 20 -19.25 -6.16 14.33
CA ARG A 20 -18.62 -6.77 13.15
C ARG A 20 -18.19 -8.16 13.58
N GLU A 21 -18.85 -9.19 13.07
CA GLU A 21 -18.52 -10.57 13.40
C GLU A 21 -17.11 -10.88 12.87
N PRO A 22 -16.34 -11.74 13.58
CA PRO A 22 -15.10 -12.29 13.04
C PRO A 22 -15.31 -12.85 11.65
N MET A 23 -14.34 -12.65 10.75
CA MET A 23 -14.40 -13.11 9.36
C MET A 23 -14.73 -14.60 9.24
N GLU A 24 -14.29 -15.40 10.21
CA GLU A 24 -14.53 -16.85 10.40
C GLU A 24 -16.00 -17.28 10.42
N HIS A 25 -16.93 -16.38 10.75
CA HIS A 25 -18.35 -16.69 10.90
C HIS A 25 -19.22 -16.15 9.76
N LYS A 26 -18.61 -15.43 8.81
CA LYS A 26 -19.32 -14.91 7.63
C LYS A 26 -19.56 -16.00 6.60
N ALA A 27 -20.66 -15.91 5.87
CA ALA A 27 -20.91 -16.75 4.71
C ALA A 27 -19.78 -16.60 3.67
N SER A 28 -19.47 -17.65 2.92
CA SER A 28 -18.33 -17.67 1.97
C SER A 28 -18.40 -16.52 0.95
N TYR A 29 -19.62 -16.16 0.53
CA TYR A 29 -19.91 -15.01 -0.32
C TYR A 29 -19.47 -13.66 0.31
N ASP A 30 -19.80 -13.43 1.58
CA ASP A 30 -19.42 -12.23 2.33
C ASP A 30 -17.91 -12.12 2.59
N GLN A 31 -17.18 -13.25 2.55
CA GLN A 31 -15.72 -13.26 2.66
C GLN A 31 -15.08 -12.75 1.36
N LEU A 32 -15.55 -13.21 0.20
CA LEU A 32 -15.14 -12.70 -1.10
C LEU A 32 -15.52 -11.22 -1.29
N LEU A 33 -16.76 -10.83 -1.00
CA LEU A 33 -17.16 -9.41 -1.04
C LEU A 33 -16.39 -8.52 -0.04
N TYR A 34 -15.79 -9.10 1.00
CA TYR A 34 -14.86 -8.39 1.88
C TYR A 34 -13.45 -8.29 1.30
N ALA A 35 -13.00 -9.30 0.55
CA ALA A 35 -11.73 -9.27 -0.18
C ALA A 35 -11.70 -8.20 -1.28
N ALA A 36 -12.82 -7.99 -2.00
CA ALA A 36 -13.02 -6.85 -2.91
C ALA A 36 -12.74 -5.47 -2.26
N LYS A 37 -12.97 -5.36 -0.94
CA LYS A 37 -12.73 -4.13 -0.16
C LYS A 37 -11.28 -3.98 0.27
N PHE A 38 -10.48 -5.03 0.15
CA PHE A 38 -9.04 -4.96 0.37
C PHE A 38 -8.28 -4.59 -0.90
N LEU A 39 -8.71 -5.10 -2.07
CA LEU A 39 -8.15 -4.71 -3.38
C LEU A 39 -7.99 -3.20 -3.51
N VAL A 40 -9.04 -2.43 -3.20
CA VAL A 40 -9.00 -0.96 -3.25
C VAL A 40 -8.15 -0.31 -2.16
N ARG A 41 -7.72 -1.01 -1.11
CA ARG A 41 -6.95 -0.42 0.01
C ARG A 41 -5.46 -0.74 -0.06
N GLY A 42 -5.13 -2.01 -0.31
CA GLY A 42 -3.77 -2.53 -0.29
C GLY A 42 -3.14 -2.69 -1.67
N HIS A 43 -3.93 -2.60 -2.75
CA HIS A 43 -3.49 -2.79 -4.14
C HIS A 43 -3.95 -1.61 -5.00
N ASN A 44 -3.98 -1.77 -6.33
CA ASN A 44 -4.42 -0.71 -7.23
C ASN A 44 -5.97 -0.60 -7.23
N PRO A 45 -6.54 0.55 -6.82
CA PRO A 45 -7.99 0.77 -6.69
C PRO A 45 -8.69 1.10 -8.02
N PHE A 46 -7.95 1.23 -9.11
CA PHE A 46 -8.41 1.54 -10.48
C PHE A 46 -8.41 0.32 -11.40
N LEU A 47 -7.95 -0.85 -10.94
CA LEU A 47 -8.15 -2.11 -11.66
C LEU A 47 -9.65 -2.42 -11.80
N ASP A 48 -10.01 -3.12 -12.87
CA ASP A 48 -11.35 -3.68 -12.97
C ASP A 48 -11.47 -4.84 -11.98
N VAL A 49 -12.18 -4.57 -10.89
CA VAL A 49 -12.33 -5.48 -9.75
C VAL A 49 -13.12 -6.74 -10.12
N GLY A 50 -13.89 -6.74 -11.22
CA GLY A 50 -14.47 -7.94 -11.82
C GLY A 50 -13.41 -8.75 -12.56
N MET A 51 -12.64 -8.11 -13.43
CA MET A 51 -11.52 -8.74 -14.15
C MET A 51 -10.44 -9.33 -13.23
N VAL A 52 -10.26 -8.78 -12.01
CA VAL A 52 -9.39 -9.41 -10.99
C VAL A 52 -9.89 -10.81 -10.64
N LEU A 53 -11.20 -11.01 -10.47
CA LEU A 53 -11.76 -12.34 -10.19
C LEU A 53 -11.65 -13.25 -11.40
N ASP A 54 -12.08 -12.81 -12.58
CA ASP A 54 -12.14 -13.67 -13.77
C ASP A 54 -10.73 -14.11 -14.22
N CYS A 55 -9.79 -13.15 -14.40
CA CYS A 55 -8.41 -13.48 -14.76
C CYS A 55 -7.74 -14.36 -13.71
N GLY A 56 -7.94 -14.04 -12.42
CA GLY A 56 -7.30 -14.74 -11.32
C GLY A 56 -7.82 -16.16 -11.09
N ALA A 57 -9.12 -16.38 -11.26
CA ALA A 57 -9.72 -17.71 -11.21
C ALA A 57 -9.29 -18.54 -12.43
N ALA A 58 -9.33 -17.97 -13.64
CA ALA A 58 -8.89 -18.63 -14.86
C ALA A 58 -7.44 -19.14 -14.76
N GLU A 59 -6.50 -18.29 -14.32
CA GLU A 59 -5.09 -18.67 -14.13
C GLU A 59 -4.92 -19.80 -13.10
N VAL A 60 -5.62 -19.71 -11.96
CA VAL A 60 -5.53 -20.72 -10.88
C VAL A 60 -6.09 -22.08 -11.33
N PHE A 61 -7.23 -22.09 -12.00
CA PHE A 61 -7.92 -23.32 -12.40
C PHE A 61 -7.54 -23.81 -13.81
N LYS A 62 -6.73 -23.03 -14.54
CA LYS A 62 -6.22 -23.30 -15.90
C LYS A 62 -7.32 -23.37 -16.96
N GLU A 63 -8.32 -22.52 -16.82
CA GLU A 63 -9.37 -22.33 -17.83
C GLU A 63 -8.90 -21.31 -18.88
N GLU A 64 -9.31 -21.50 -20.14
CA GLU A 64 -9.00 -20.57 -21.21
C GLU A 64 -9.80 -19.26 -21.03
N PHE A 65 -9.10 -18.13 -20.95
CA PHE A 65 -9.71 -16.82 -20.74
C PHE A 65 -9.08 -15.76 -21.65
N GLU A 66 -9.83 -15.33 -22.66
CA GLU A 66 -9.36 -14.33 -23.63
C GLU A 66 -9.36 -12.92 -23.02
N VAL A 67 -8.19 -12.30 -22.93
CA VAL A 67 -8.04 -10.89 -22.55
C VAL A 67 -7.37 -10.13 -23.68
N ALA A 68 -7.94 -8.97 -24.03
CA ALA A 68 -7.47 -8.15 -25.16
C ALA A 68 -6.07 -7.52 -24.95
N ASP A 69 -5.61 -7.39 -23.70
CA ASP A 69 -4.31 -6.86 -23.32
C ASP A 69 -3.60 -7.78 -22.30
N PRO A 70 -2.46 -8.41 -22.66
CA PRO A 70 -1.68 -9.23 -21.75
C PRO A 70 -1.14 -8.50 -20.51
N ASP A 71 -0.78 -7.21 -20.63
CA ASP A 71 -0.23 -6.44 -19.51
C ASP A 71 -1.33 -6.14 -18.47
N SER A 72 -2.53 -5.82 -18.93
CA SER A 72 -3.73 -5.77 -18.10
C SER A 72 -4.00 -7.12 -17.43
N HIS A 73 -4.00 -8.24 -18.17
CA HIS A 73 -4.24 -9.57 -17.60
C HIS A 73 -3.26 -9.88 -16.45
N ALA A 74 -1.96 -9.68 -16.67
CA ALA A 74 -0.93 -9.92 -15.65
C ALA A 74 -1.13 -9.07 -14.38
N LYS A 75 -1.55 -7.79 -14.52
CA LYS A 75 -1.88 -6.92 -13.38
C LYS A 75 -3.09 -7.44 -12.59
N HIS A 76 -4.13 -7.93 -13.27
CA HIS A 76 -5.33 -8.48 -12.63
C HIS A 76 -5.03 -9.80 -11.91
N VAL A 77 -4.27 -10.71 -12.53
CA VAL A 77 -3.78 -11.96 -11.89
C VAL A 77 -2.93 -11.65 -10.64
N LEU A 78 -1.97 -10.73 -10.73
CA LEU A 78 -1.15 -10.34 -9.57
C LEU A 78 -1.98 -9.74 -8.44
N ALA A 79 -2.98 -8.91 -8.76
CA ALA A 79 -3.89 -8.33 -7.78
C ALA A 79 -4.77 -9.40 -7.11
N PHE A 80 -5.21 -10.42 -7.87
CA PHE A 80 -5.92 -11.58 -7.32
C PHE A 80 -5.05 -12.38 -6.36
N THR A 81 -3.82 -12.74 -6.76
CA THR A 81 -2.88 -13.46 -5.90
C THR A 81 -2.65 -12.71 -4.57
N LYS A 82 -2.31 -11.42 -4.64
CA LYS A 82 -2.12 -10.59 -3.43
C LYS A 82 -3.40 -10.48 -2.60
N MET A 83 -4.59 -10.41 -3.21
CA MET A 83 -5.87 -10.41 -2.48
C MET A 83 -6.11 -11.73 -1.73
N MET A 84 -5.76 -12.87 -2.34
CA MET A 84 -5.90 -14.19 -1.72
C MET A 84 -4.91 -14.41 -0.56
N ASP A 85 -3.67 -13.93 -0.71
CA ASP A 85 -2.64 -14.01 0.36
C ASP A 85 -2.97 -13.11 1.57
N SER A 86 -3.55 -11.94 1.32
CA SER A 86 -3.73 -10.88 2.33
C SER A 86 -5.03 -10.97 3.14
N VAL A 87 -6.05 -11.69 2.65
CA VAL A 87 -7.31 -11.85 3.36
C VAL A 87 -7.27 -13.20 4.08
N PRO A 88 -7.00 -13.28 5.40
CA PRO A 88 -6.39 -14.46 6.02
C PRO A 88 -7.21 -15.77 6.03
N LYS A 89 -8.40 -15.77 5.43
CA LYS A 89 -9.36 -16.88 5.34
C LYS A 89 -10.14 -16.96 4.03
N THR A 90 -9.88 -16.10 3.04
CA THR A 90 -10.44 -16.29 1.69
C THR A 90 -9.73 -17.48 1.05
N ASN A 91 -10.29 -18.66 1.22
CA ASN A 91 -9.69 -19.89 0.69
C ASN A 91 -9.97 -19.99 -0.82
N LEU A 92 -8.98 -20.43 -1.60
CA LEU A 92 -9.16 -20.78 -3.02
C LEU A 92 -10.33 -21.75 -3.23
N TYR A 93 -10.58 -22.65 -2.26
CA TYR A 93 -11.76 -23.53 -2.22
C TYR A 93 -13.12 -22.80 -2.29
N ILE A 94 -13.20 -21.56 -1.80
CA ILE A 94 -14.42 -20.74 -1.93
C ILE A 94 -14.54 -20.24 -3.37
N VAL A 95 -13.44 -19.78 -3.99
CA VAL A 95 -13.42 -19.33 -5.38
C VAL A 95 -13.77 -20.50 -6.31
N GLU A 96 -13.08 -21.63 -6.14
CA GLU A 96 -13.33 -22.91 -6.83
C GLU A 96 -14.82 -23.29 -6.79
N LYS A 97 -15.45 -23.18 -5.63
CA LYS A 97 -16.87 -23.51 -5.43
C LYS A 97 -17.86 -22.63 -6.18
N PHE A 98 -17.53 -21.37 -6.44
CA PHE A 98 -18.40 -20.48 -7.22
C PHE A 98 -18.04 -20.58 -8.71
N PHE A 99 -16.74 -20.57 -9.04
CA PHE A 99 -16.22 -20.57 -10.40
C PHE A 99 -16.50 -21.88 -11.16
N LEU A 100 -16.34 -23.04 -10.50
CA LEU A 100 -16.60 -24.37 -11.08
C LEU A 100 -18.00 -24.90 -10.74
N SER A 101 -18.94 -24.03 -10.36
CA SER A 101 -20.31 -24.44 -10.08
C SER A 101 -21.09 -24.68 -11.37
N GLU A 102 -21.99 -25.67 -11.40
CA GLU A 102 -22.90 -25.90 -12.54
C GLU A 102 -23.94 -24.76 -12.76
N ASN A 103 -23.89 -23.71 -11.93
CA ASN A 103 -24.78 -22.56 -11.99
C ASN A 103 -23.96 -21.28 -12.29
N ASP A 104 -23.61 -21.07 -13.55
CA ASP A 104 -22.87 -19.89 -14.06
C ASP A 104 -23.40 -18.55 -13.51
N GLY A 105 -24.70 -18.49 -13.21
CA GLY A 105 -25.36 -17.32 -12.60
C GLY A 105 -24.80 -16.91 -11.22
N ASP A 106 -24.28 -17.86 -10.42
CA ASP A 106 -23.72 -17.55 -9.10
C ASP A 106 -22.34 -16.87 -9.20
N TRP A 107 -21.48 -17.31 -10.14
CA TRP A 107 -20.21 -16.64 -10.43
C TRP A 107 -20.44 -15.26 -11.07
N ALA A 108 -21.27 -15.19 -12.12
CA ALA A 108 -21.58 -13.93 -12.79
C ALA A 108 -22.20 -12.91 -11.82
N HIS A 109 -23.05 -13.35 -10.89
CA HIS A 109 -23.61 -12.48 -9.85
C HIS A 109 -22.52 -11.98 -8.88
N LEU A 110 -21.65 -12.87 -8.37
CA LEU A 110 -20.53 -12.52 -7.51
C LEU A 110 -19.62 -11.45 -8.17
N VAL A 111 -19.23 -11.67 -9.42
CA VAL A 111 -18.41 -10.72 -10.21
C VAL A 111 -19.12 -9.37 -10.35
N SER A 112 -20.43 -9.36 -10.65
CA SER A 112 -21.20 -8.10 -10.75
C SER A 112 -21.28 -7.31 -9.42
N MET A 113 -21.13 -7.98 -8.28
CA MET A 113 -21.22 -7.40 -6.93
C MET A 113 -19.87 -6.95 -6.35
N PHE A 114 -18.76 -7.33 -7.00
CA PHE A 114 -17.40 -6.96 -6.62
C PHE A 114 -17.12 -5.44 -6.77
N PRO A 115 -17.44 -4.80 -7.92
CA PRO A 115 -17.27 -3.35 -8.11
C PRO A 115 -18.06 -2.50 -7.10
N GLU A 116 -19.31 -2.84 -6.79
CA GLU A 116 -20.10 -2.13 -5.78
C GLU A 116 -19.55 -2.32 -4.35
N SER A 117 -18.99 -3.49 -4.05
CA SER A 117 -18.30 -3.73 -2.78
C SER A 117 -17.05 -2.87 -2.63
N ALA A 118 -16.23 -2.79 -3.68
CA ALA A 118 -15.05 -1.92 -3.77
C ALA A 118 -15.41 -0.43 -3.63
N LYS A 119 -16.36 0.06 -4.42
CA LYS A 119 -16.91 1.43 -4.36
C LYS A 119 -17.47 1.79 -2.99
N SER A 120 -18.19 0.86 -2.35
CA SER A 120 -18.72 1.04 -1.00
C SER A 120 -17.61 1.18 0.05
N ALA A 121 -16.48 0.48 -0.11
CA ALA A 121 -15.31 0.68 0.74
C ALA A 121 -14.72 2.08 0.54
N ARG A 122 -14.44 2.48 -0.71
CA ARG A 122 -13.89 3.82 -1.05
C ARG A 122 -14.70 4.95 -0.39
N GLN A 123 -16.03 4.87 -0.44
CA GLN A 123 -16.92 5.86 0.18
C GLN A 123 -16.89 5.85 1.73
N GLN A 124 -16.82 4.67 2.35
CA GLN A 124 -16.84 4.53 3.81
C GLN A 124 -15.51 4.97 4.45
N ASP A 125 -14.41 4.70 3.77
CA ASP A 125 -13.02 4.79 4.23
C ASP A 125 -12.54 6.21 4.58
N THR A 126 -13.30 7.24 4.21
CA THR A 126 -13.08 8.63 4.67
C THR A 126 -14.39 9.34 5.09
N SER A 127 -15.53 8.65 5.04
CA SER A 127 -16.88 9.23 5.22
C SER A 127 -17.04 10.12 6.45
N SER A 128 -16.56 9.67 7.61
CA SER A 128 -16.66 10.43 8.87
C SER A 128 -15.46 11.35 9.13
N LEU A 129 -14.48 11.39 8.22
CA LEU A 129 -13.38 12.35 8.28
C LEU A 129 -13.80 13.66 7.60
N LYS A 130 -14.56 13.60 6.50
CA LYS A 130 -15.02 14.77 5.71
C LYS A 130 -15.43 16.00 6.55
N PRO A 131 -16.23 15.90 7.63
CA PRO A 131 -16.62 17.06 8.44
C PRO A 131 -15.49 17.71 9.28
N HIS A 132 -14.30 17.12 9.28
CA HIS A 132 -13.10 17.54 10.01
C HIS A 132 -11.95 17.94 9.06
N VAL A 133 -12.20 17.95 7.75
CA VAL A 133 -11.24 18.27 6.67
C VAL A 133 -11.40 19.75 6.31
N ASN A 134 -11.08 20.63 7.26
CA ASN A 134 -10.90 22.05 6.98
C ASN A 134 -9.41 22.31 6.75
N TYR A 135 -8.85 21.78 5.66
CA TYR A 135 -7.48 22.09 5.23
C TYR A 135 -7.49 23.30 4.30
N PHE A 136 -7.99 24.43 4.80
CA PHE A 136 -7.66 25.72 4.22
C PHE A 136 -6.26 26.09 4.69
N LEU A 137 -5.27 25.81 3.85
CA LEU A 137 -3.99 26.48 3.91
C LEU A 137 -4.24 27.93 3.48
N GLU A 138 -4.57 28.78 4.44
CA GLU A 138 -4.38 30.22 4.27
C GLU A 138 -2.87 30.42 4.07
N ALA A 139 -2.48 30.78 2.84
CA ALA A 139 -1.11 31.19 2.58
C ALA A 139 -0.82 32.40 3.47
N ASP A 140 0.20 32.31 4.33
CA ASP A 140 0.60 33.42 5.18
C ASP A 140 0.95 34.61 4.27
N PRO A 141 0.24 35.75 4.34
CA PRO A 141 0.52 36.90 3.49
C PRO A 141 1.95 37.44 3.64
N ALA A 142 2.64 37.12 4.73
CA ALA A 142 4.05 37.46 4.95
C ALA A 142 5.04 36.55 4.18
N GLN A 143 4.58 35.45 3.57
CA GLN A 143 5.41 34.51 2.81
C GLN A 143 5.33 34.67 1.28
N LEU A 144 4.32 35.38 0.77
CA LEU A 144 4.24 35.71 -0.66
C LEU A 144 5.38 36.66 -1.04
N LYS A 145 6.22 36.26 -2.00
CA LYS A 145 7.32 37.11 -2.48
C LYS A 145 6.77 38.18 -3.41
N GLU A 146 7.42 39.35 -3.41
CA GLU A 146 7.07 40.45 -4.29
C GLU A 146 7.21 40.03 -5.77
N GLY A 147 6.08 39.95 -6.48
CA GLY A 147 6.00 39.47 -7.86
C GLY A 147 5.46 38.04 -8.06
N GLU A 148 5.17 37.28 -6.99
CA GLU A 148 4.39 36.04 -7.11
C GLU A 148 2.90 36.35 -7.34
N PRO A 149 2.17 35.53 -8.13
CA PRO A 149 0.76 35.76 -8.42
C PRO A 149 -0.08 35.64 -7.14
N THR A 150 -1.03 36.56 -6.96
CA THR A 150 -1.96 36.51 -5.82
C THR A 150 -2.93 35.34 -5.96
N ALA A 151 -3.63 34.99 -4.88
CA ALA A 151 -4.69 33.98 -4.93
C ALA A 151 -5.77 34.32 -5.99
N ASP A 152 -6.10 35.60 -6.16
CA ASP A 152 -7.04 36.07 -7.17
C ASP A 152 -6.49 35.93 -8.60
N ASP A 153 -5.19 36.16 -8.82
CA ASP A 153 -4.55 35.94 -10.13
C ASP A 153 -4.52 34.45 -10.51
N VAL A 154 -4.27 33.57 -9.53
CA VAL A 154 -4.33 32.11 -9.71
C VAL A 154 -5.75 31.66 -10.03
N ILE A 155 -6.75 32.14 -9.27
CA ILE A 155 -8.18 31.86 -9.53
C ILE A 155 -8.60 32.36 -10.91
N ALA A 156 -8.19 33.57 -11.30
CA ALA A 156 -8.46 34.13 -12.63
C ALA A 156 -7.83 33.29 -13.74
N SER A 157 -6.61 32.78 -13.53
CA SER A 157 -5.91 31.91 -14.48
C SER A 157 -6.55 30.52 -14.62
N LEU A 158 -7.12 29.98 -13.54
CA LEU A 158 -7.90 28.74 -13.57
C LEU A 158 -9.22 28.92 -14.31
N ILE A 159 -9.96 30.00 -14.03
CA ILE A 159 -11.21 30.34 -14.73
C ILE A 159 -10.96 30.65 -16.21
N GLY A 160 -9.82 31.28 -16.53
CA GLY A 160 -9.38 31.56 -17.90
C GLY A 160 -8.78 30.36 -18.65
N HIS A 161 -8.67 29.19 -18.00
CA HIS A 161 -8.00 27.99 -18.52
C HIS A 161 -6.55 28.21 -18.99
N THR A 162 -5.87 29.24 -18.49
CA THR A 162 -4.45 29.51 -18.76
C THR A 162 -3.52 28.77 -17.80
N LEU A 163 -4.03 28.40 -16.62
CA LEU A 163 -3.39 27.48 -15.69
C LEU A 163 -4.13 26.14 -15.73
N VAL A 164 -3.38 25.07 -16.04
CA VAL A 164 -3.88 23.69 -15.99
C VAL A 164 -3.33 23.04 -14.71
N ILE A 165 -4.22 22.48 -13.89
CA ILE A 165 -3.84 21.64 -12.75
C ILE A 165 -4.04 20.19 -13.17
N ASP A 166 -2.93 19.46 -13.28
CA ASP A 166 -2.88 18.02 -13.59
C ASP A 166 -2.14 17.26 -12.48
N ALA A 167 -1.94 15.95 -12.67
CA ALA A 167 -1.27 15.09 -11.68
C ALA A 167 0.28 15.16 -11.73
N THR A 168 0.88 16.06 -12.50
CA THR A 168 2.36 16.16 -12.63
C THR A 168 3.04 16.91 -11.48
N GLU A 169 2.28 17.74 -10.75
CA GLU A 169 2.69 18.43 -9.52
C GLU A 169 1.90 17.89 -8.31
N PHE A 170 2.55 17.76 -7.16
CA PHE A 170 1.90 17.24 -5.95
C PHE A 170 1.08 18.32 -5.22
N PRO A 171 -0.17 18.03 -4.80
CA PRO A 171 -0.97 18.94 -3.99
C PRO A 171 -0.26 19.39 -2.71
N SER A 172 -0.44 20.66 -2.32
CA SER A 172 0.22 21.27 -1.16
C SER A 172 0.06 20.49 0.16
N PHE A 173 -1.08 19.83 0.38
CA PHE A 173 -1.33 19.01 1.58
C PHE A 173 -0.43 17.76 1.71
N PHE A 174 0.38 17.44 0.69
CA PHE A 174 1.41 16.41 0.76
C PHE A 174 2.59 16.84 1.62
N TYR A 175 2.82 18.14 1.76
CA TYR A 175 3.86 18.73 2.59
C TYR A 175 3.28 19.20 3.92
N PRO A 176 4.08 19.30 4.99
CA PRO A 176 3.68 19.99 6.20
C PRO A 176 3.46 21.48 5.92
N ASP A 177 2.58 22.10 6.70
CA ASP A 177 2.23 23.51 6.60
C ASP A 177 3.49 24.39 6.53
N ASN A 178 3.56 25.23 5.49
CA ASN A 178 4.64 26.16 5.16
C ASN A 178 6.04 25.51 5.05
N GLN A 179 6.13 24.23 4.66
CA GLN A 179 7.37 23.48 4.46
C GLN A 179 7.49 22.87 3.06
N PHE A 180 6.77 23.42 2.07
CA PHE A 180 7.06 23.17 0.67
C PHE A 180 8.37 23.89 0.28
N ASP A 181 9.27 23.18 -0.36
CA ASP A 181 10.52 23.72 -0.90
C ASP A 181 10.48 23.61 -2.43
N ALA A 182 10.40 24.77 -3.10
CA ALA A 182 10.39 24.85 -4.57
C ALA A 182 11.74 24.47 -5.20
N ASP A 183 12.81 24.56 -4.40
CA ASP A 183 14.15 24.15 -4.79
C ASP A 183 14.33 22.64 -4.57
N ASP A 184 13.74 22.06 -3.52
CA ASP A 184 13.77 20.61 -3.26
C ASP A 184 12.38 19.98 -3.09
N LEU A 185 11.75 19.63 -4.21
CA LEU A 185 10.42 18.99 -4.25
C LEU A 185 10.34 17.66 -3.49
N GLN A 186 11.47 17.04 -3.13
CA GLN A 186 11.51 15.82 -2.31
C GLN A 186 11.47 16.13 -0.80
N ALA A 187 11.88 17.32 -0.39
CA ALA A 187 11.97 17.71 1.00
C ALA A 187 10.59 17.70 1.66
N ARG A 188 10.44 16.86 2.70
CA ARG A 188 9.20 16.71 3.49
C ARG A 188 7.97 16.25 2.67
N LEU A 189 8.15 15.83 1.42
CA LEU A 189 7.11 15.24 0.59
C LEU A 189 6.48 14.02 1.29
N PHE A 190 5.17 13.87 1.15
CA PHE A 190 4.31 12.90 1.87
C PHE A 190 4.20 13.08 3.40
N GLN A 191 4.86 14.06 4.01
CA GLN A 191 4.84 14.27 5.47
C GLN A 191 3.76 15.26 5.94
N GLY A 192 2.90 15.74 5.03
CA GLY A 192 1.77 16.61 5.34
C GLY A 192 0.72 15.96 6.25
N PRO A 193 0.15 16.70 7.23
CA PRO A 193 -0.61 16.13 8.33
C PRO A 193 -1.94 15.48 7.91
N ALA A 194 -2.48 15.81 6.73
CA ALA A 194 -3.69 15.21 6.20
C ALA A 194 -3.53 13.71 5.89
N LEU A 195 -2.40 13.32 5.29
CA LEU A 195 -2.13 11.96 4.82
C LEU A 195 -2.16 10.93 5.97
N PRO A 196 -1.40 11.05 7.07
CA PRO A 196 -1.43 10.07 8.15
C PRO A 196 -2.77 10.07 8.92
N ARG A 197 -3.54 11.17 8.90
CA ARG A 197 -4.92 11.20 9.45
C ARG A 197 -5.86 10.33 8.61
N VAL A 198 -5.78 10.43 7.28
CA VAL A 198 -6.52 9.58 6.35
C VAL A 198 -6.10 8.12 6.51
N GLY A 199 -4.80 7.83 6.50
CA GLY A 199 -4.28 6.48 6.75
C GLY A 199 -4.76 5.86 8.06
N ARG A 200 -4.71 6.61 9.18
CA ARG A 200 -5.27 6.14 10.45
C ARG A 200 -6.79 5.92 10.37
N HIS A 201 -7.56 6.76 9.67
CA HIS A 201 -9.01 6.56 9.51
C HIS A 201 -9.31 5.23 8.80
N ILE A 202 -8.64 4.98 7.67
CA ILE A 202 -8.82 3.78 6.82
C ILE A 202 -8.36 2.52 7.56
N TRP A 203 -7.10 2.47 8.01
CA TRP A 203 -6.52 1.23 8.55
C TRP A 203 -6.87 0.99 10.00
N THR A 204 -6.78 2.02 10.85
CA THR A 204 -6.90 1.83 12.30
C THR A 204 -8.31 2.06 12.81
N GLN A 205 -8.94 3.20 12.49
CA GLN A 205 -10.35 3.60 12.72
C GLN A 205 -10.50 5.13 12.77
N PRO A 206 -11.73 5.68 12.61
CA PRO A 206 -11.97 7.13 12.67
C PRO A 206 -11.49 7.84 13.94
N VAL A 207 -11.54 7.19 15.10
CA VAL A 207 -11.20 7.82 16.39
C VAL A 207 -9.69 8.08 16.52
N SER A 208 -8.85 7.24 15.94
CA SER A 208 -7.39 7.43 15.90
C SER A 208 -6.92 8.35 14.77
N ALA A 209 -7.78 8.68 13.81
CA ALA A 209 -7.45 9.66 12.77
C ALA A 209 -7.02 11.01 13.37
N LEU A 210 -7.85 11.55 14.27
CA LEU A 210 -7.64 12.84 14.93
C LEU A 210 -6.77 12.76 16.19
N ASP A 211 -6.72 11.60 16.86
CA ASP A 211 -5.94 11.40 18.07
C ASP A 211 -5.06 10.13 17.96
N PRO A 212 -3.77 10.27 17.59
CA PRO A 212 -2.88 9.13 17.39
C PRO A 212 -2.52 8.39 18.70
N THR A 213 -2.90 8.90 19.87
CA THR A 213 -2.72 8.17 21.15
C THR A 213 -3.72 7.02 21.33
N LYS A 214 -4.78 6.99 20.50
CA LYS A 214 -5.87 6.02 20.61
C LYS A 214 -5.45 4.66 20.04
N ALA A 215 -5.48 3.64 20.90
CA ALA A 215 -5.13 2.27 20.51
C ALA A 215 -5.96 1.76 19.32
N ILE A 216 -5.28 1.11 18.37
CA ILE A 216 -5.89 0.41 17.22
C ILE A 216 -6.89 -0.62 17.73
N SER A 217 -8.18 -0.49 17.38
CA SER A 217 -9.19 -1.40 17.93
C SER A 217 -9.17 -2.77 17.26
N ARG A 218 -9.83 -3.72 17.93
CA ARG A 218 -9.97 -5.12 17.50
C ARG A 218 -10.69 -5.28 16.16
N ASN A 219 -11.45 -4.27 15.73
CA ASN A 219 -12.29 -4.30 14.51
C ASN A 219 -11.78 -3.37 13.40
N SER A 220 -10.52 -2.93 13.53
CA SER A 220 -9.77 -2.16 12.53
C SER A 220 -9.53 -2.96 11.26
N ASN A 221 -9.40 -2.29 10.12
CA ASN A 221 -9.06 -2.97 8.86
C ASN A 221 -7.65 -3.59 8.96
N ALA A 222 -6.69 -2.88 9.55
CA ALA A 222 -5.34 -3.38 9.80
C ALA A 222 -5.32 -4.75 10.52
N ARG A 223 -6.08 -4.91 11.60
CA ARG A 223 -6.15 -6.21 12.29
C ARG A 223 -6.95 -7.27 11.52
N ALA A 224 -7.87 -6.88 10.64
CA ALA A 224 -8.64 -7.81 9.83
C ALA A 224 -7.82 -8.42 8.68
N HIS A 225 -6.83 -7.66 8.17
CA HIS A 225 -5.92 -8.07 7.08
C HIS A 225 -4.53 -8.50 7.59
N GLY A 226 -4.18 -8.20 8.85
CA GLY A 226 -2.86 -8.47 9.41
C GLY A 226 -1.81 -7.38 9.13
N ASP A 227 -2.23 -6.27 8.51
CA ASP A 227 -1.37 -5.13 8.19
C ASP A 227 -0.67 -4.61 9.45
N SER A 228 0.66 -4.56 9.37
CA SER A 228 1.53 -3.91 10.37
C SER A 228 2.71 -3.16 9.74
N LYS A 229 2.67 -3.01 8.41
CA LYS A 229 3.57 -2.20 7.58
C LYS A 229 2.75 -1.55 6.47
N VAL A 230 3.14 -0.35 6.07
CA VAL A 230 2.52 0.42 4.98
C VAL A 230 3.27 0.12 3.69
N THR A 231 2.53 -0.12 2.59
CA THR A 231 3.12 -0.30 1.26
C THR A 231 3.03 0.99 0.43
N LYS A 232 3.76 1.04 -0.69
CA LYS A 232 3.66 2.13 -1.69
C LYS A 232 2.24 2.32 -2.20
N GLU A 233 1.52 1.23 -2.47
CA GLU A 233 0.11 1.26 -2.87
C GLU A 233 -0.80 1.84 -1.77
N MET A 234 -0.53 1.54 -0.50
CA MET A 234 -1.25 2.15 0.63
C MET A 234 -1.01 3.67 0.71
N VAL A 235 0.23 4.14 0.54
CA VAL A 235 0.55 5.58 0.52
C VAL A 235 -0.17 6.29 -0.64
N ALA A 236 -0.12 5.70 -1.84
CA ALA A 236 -0.84 6.21 -3.01
C ALA A 236 -2.36 6.25 -2.78
N TYR A 237 -2.95 5.19 -2.20
CA TYR A 237 -4.37 5.17 -1.86
C TYR A 237 -4.76 6.24 -0.84
N ILE A 238 -3.95 6.44 0.20
CA ILE A 238 -4.11 7.51 1.19
C ILE A 238 -4.13 8.87 0.53
N ALA A 239 -3.22 9.11 -0.42
CA ALA A 239 -3.10 10.38 -1.13
C ALA A 239 -4.31 10.68 -2.02
N VAL A 240 -4.78 9.69 -2.79
CA VAL A 240 -6.02 9.84 -3.58
C VAL A 240 -7.23 10.05 -2.66
N GLN A 241 -7.39 9.25 -1.59
CA GLN A 241 -8.46 9.44 -0.60
C GLN A 241 -8.42 10.82 0.05
N ALA A 242 -7.23 11.35 0.37
CA ALA A 242 -7.05 12.70 0.88
C ALA A 242 -7.46 13.76 -0.14
N ARG A 243 -7.13 13.58 -1.42
CA ARG A 243 -7.60 14.45 -2.51
C ARG A 243 -9.13 14.43 -2.61
N THR A 244 -9.76 13.25 -2.73
CA THR A 244 -11.23 13.08 -2.90
C THR A 244 -12.08 13.56 -1.71
N ILE A 245 -11.47 13.86 -0.55
CA ILE A 245 -12.20 14.50 0.57
C ILE A 245 -11.96 16.00 0.70
N ILE A 246 -10.90 16.52 0.07
CA ILE A 246 -10.60 17.96 -0.02
C ILE A 246 -11.27 18.56 -1.26
N SER A 247 -11.31 17.81 -2.37
CA SER A 247 -11.97 18.22 -3.61
C SER A 247 -13.49 18.00 -3.58
N THR A 248 -14.19 18.67 -4.49
CA THR A 248 -15.61 18.44 -4.79
C THR A 248 -15.81 17.31 -5.82
N SER A 249 -14.75 16.81 -6.43
CA SER A 249 -14.76 15.77 -7.47
C SER A 249 -15.00 14.37 -6.90
N ASN A 250 -15.64 13.52 -7.71
CA ASN A 250 -15.84 12.11 -7.39
C ASN A 250 -14.54 11.32 -7.60
N TRP A 251 -14.45 10.14 -6.97
CA TRP A 251 -13.31 9.23 -7.15
C TRP A 251 -13.09 8.84 -8.62
N ASP A 252 -14.18 8.42 -9.27
CA ASP A 252 -14.20 7.83 -10.61
C ASP A 252 -14.38 8.91 -11.71
N THR A 253 -13.91 10.14 -11.49
CA THR A 253 -14.07 11.25 -12.44
C THR A 253 -12.81 12.11 -12.47
N ASP A 254 -12.19 12.23 -13.63
CA ASP A 254 -11.07 13.15 -13.85
C ASP A 254 -11.54 14.60 -13.68
N ASP A 255 -10.77 15.37 -12.93
CA ASP A 255 -11.13 16.71 -12.47
C ASP A 255 -10.56 17.73 -13.47
N GLY A 256 -11.14 17.75 -14.67
CA GLY A 256 -10.55 18.43 -15.82
C GLY A 256 -9.33 17.66 -16.32
N ALA A 257 -8.13 18.20 -16.06
CA ALA A 257 -6.86 17.57 -16.45
C ALA A 257 -6.23 16.71 -15.33
N PHE A 258 -6.79 16.73 -14.12
CA PHE A 258 -6.24 15.95 -13.01
C PHE A 258 -6.86 14.55 -12.95
N SER A 259 -6.08 13.52 -13.27
CA SER A 259 -6.49 12.13 -13.02
C SER A 259 -6.05 11.63 -11.64
N ASN A 260 -6.98 11.01 -10.93
CA ASN A 260 -6.69 10.31 -9.68
C ASN A 260 -5.83 9.04 -9.92
N MET A 261 -5.89 8.46 -11.13
CA MET A 261 -5.11 7.28 -11.53
C MET A 261 -3.64 7.66 -11.78
N ASP A 262 -3.39 8.73 -12.54
CA ASP A 262 -2.04 9.26 -12.76
C ASP A 262 -1.36 9.65 -11.44
N LEU A 263 -2.12 10.24 -10.50
CA LEU A 263 -1.61 10.53 -9.16
C LEU A 263 -1.21 9.24 -8.42
N PHE A 264 -2.03 8.20 -8.48
CA PHE A 264 -1.74 6.92 -7.82
C PHE A 264 -0.49 6.25 -8.41
N ASP A 265 -0.46 6.08 -9.73
CA ASP A 265 0.67 5.45 -10.42
C ASP A 265 1.95 6.28 -10.30
N GLY A 266 1.84 7.61 -10.31
CA GLY A 266 2.94 8.53 -10.03
C GLY A 266 3.56 8.33 -8.64
N ILE A 267 2.74 8.14 -7.60
CA ILE A 267 3.21 7.87 -6.23
C ILE A 267 3.78 6.46 -6.10
N VAL A 268 3.12 5.44 -6.66
CA VAL A 268 3.63 4.06 -6.64
C VAL A 268 4.99 3.98 -7.32
N ARG A 269 5.14 4.58 -8.51
CA ARG A 269 6.42 4.69 -9.24
C ARG A 269 7.49 5.42 -8.44
N LEU A 270 7.11 6.47 -7.71
CA LEU A 270 8.05 7.24 -6.89
C LEU A 270 8.53 6.46 -5.65
N LEU A 271 7.73 5.52 -5.14
CA LEU A 271 8.05 4.66 -3.99
C LEU A 271 8.40 3.22 -4.40
N ASP A 272 8.77 3.00 -5.67
CA ASP A 272 8.91 1.65 -6.24
C ASP A 272 10.21 0.95 -5.83
N ASP A 273 11.31 1.70 -5.85
CA ASP A 273 12.68 1.29 -5.48
C ASP A 273 12.86 1.26 -3.96
N ASP A 274 13.04 0.05 -3.43
CA ASP A 274 13.17 -0.28 -2.01
C ASP A 274 14.63 -0.24 -1.49
N THR A 275 15.60 0.05 -2.36
CA THR A 275 17.00 0.26 -1.99
C THR A 275 17.27 1.69 -1.54
N ASP A 276 16.42 2.64 -1.96
CA ASP A 276 16.56 4.05 -1.62
C ASP A 276 16.19 4.34 -0.16
N THR A 277 17.11 5.02 0.54
CA THR A 277 16.96 5.45 1.93
C THR A 277 15.72 6.34 2.13
N TRP A 278 15.42 7.26 1.22
CA TRP A 278 14.24 8.12 1.34
C TRP A 278 12.93 7.35 1.17
N VAL A 279 12.87 6.35 0.28
CA VAL A 279 11.66 5.49 0.15
C VAL A 279 11.46 4.68 1.43
N THR A 280 12.52 4.02 1.91
CA THR A 280 12.45 3.19 3.12
C THR A 280 12.18 4.00 4.38
N GLU A 281 12.74 5.20 4.51
CA GLU A 281 12.41 6.16 5.59
C GLU A 281 10.98 6.69 5.48
N THR A 282 10.49 6.99 4.27
CA THR A 282 9.11 7.45 4.06
C THR A 282 8.11 6.37 4.47
N LEU A 283 8.29 5.13 4.03
CA LEU A 283 7.44 4.00 4.44
C LEU A 283 7.55 3.73 5.95
N ALA A 284 8.75 3.79 6.54
CA ALA A 284 8.94 3.63 7.98
C ALA A 284 8.34 4.78 8.81
N TRP A 285 8.27 6.00 8.26
CA TRP A 285 7.53 7.11 8.86
C TRP A 285 6.04 6.84 8.85
N TYR A 286 5.49 6.34 7.73
CA TYR A 286 4.08 5.93 7.66
C TYR A 286 3.73 4.78 8.62
N ASP A 287 4.63 3.80 8.81
CA ASP A 287 4.48 2.75 9.82
C ASP A 287 4.28 3.36 11.23
N ASP A 288 5.14 4.31 11.60
CA ASP A 288 5.03 5.03 12.89
C ASP A 288 3.77 5.88 12.97
N GLN A 289 3.41 6.61 11.91
CA GLN A 289 2.26 7.49 11.91
C GLN A 289 0.92 6.75 11.91
N ILE A 290 0.82 5.58 11.28
CA ILE A 290 -0.43 4.82 11.15
C ILE A 290 -0.53 3.74 12.23
N PHE A 291 0.49 2.90 12.38
CA PHE A 291 0.45 1.76 13.30
C PHE A 291 1.09 2.05 14.67
N GLY A 292 1.90 3.11 14.76
CA GLY A 292 2.60 3.50 15.99
C GLY A 292 3.83 2.66 16.28
N LYS A 293 4.72 3.17 17.11
CA LYS A 293 5.91 2.43 17.58
C LYS A 293 5.52 1.11 18.26
N ARG A 294 5.74 -0.01 17.57
CA ARG A 294 6.29 -1.20 18.25
C ARG A 294 7.55 -0.72 18.98
N LYS A 295 7.67 -1.04 20.28
CA LYS A 295 8.79 -0.60 21.13
C LYS A 295 10.13 -0.84 20.42
N GLY A 296 10.88 0.22 20.12
CA GLY A 296 12.29 0.11 19.69
C GLY A 296 12.67 0.67 18.31
N ARG A 297 12.14 1.82 17.86
CA ARG A 297 12.76 2.57 16.74
C ARG A 297 12.74 4.10 16.95
N VAL A 298 13.91 4.72 16.74
CA VAL A 298 14.15 6.17 16.79
C VAL A 298 14.58 6.60 15.39
N ALA A 299 14.17 7.79 14.95
CA ALA A 299 14.49 8.35 13.62
C ALA A 299 14.91 9.82 13.75
N SER A 300 15.68 10.30 12.76
CA SER A 300 16.31 11.63 12.73
C SER A 300 16.45 12.10 11.27
N ALA A 301 16.25 13.40 11.00
CA ALA A 301 16.36 14.05 9.67
C ALA A 301 17.55 15.02 9.61
N PRO A 302 18.10 15.38 8.42
CA PRO A 302 17.79 16.67 7.75
C PRO A 302 17.92 16.69 6.18
N ALA A 303 17.14 17.48 5.41
CA ALA A 303 17.40 18.82 4.80
C ALA A 303 17.96 18.86 3.34
N ALA A 304 17.88 20.03 2.65
CA ALA A 304 17.45 20.14 1.23
C ALA A 304 18.32 20.97 0.23
N SER A 305 18.12 20.75 -1.11
CA SER A 305 18.58 21.57 -2.30
C SER A 305 18.31 20.87 -3.69
N SER A 306 18.26 21.50 -4.89
CA SER A 306 17.83 22.86 -5.34
C SER A 306 17.69 23.00 -6.90
N ALA A 307 16.54 23.49 -7.42
CA ALA A 307 16.22 23.99 -8.80
C ALA A 307 16.28 23.02 -10.04
N PRO A 308 15.71 23.37 -11.23
CA PRO A 308 14.34 23.80 -11.54
C PRO A 308 13.59 22.86 -12.54
N LYS A 309 12.36 23.23 -12.93
CA LYS A 309 11.24 22.33 -13.36
C LYS A 309 11.45 21.33 -14.53
N LYS A 310 11.16 20.06 -14.22
CA LYS A 310 10.45 19.04 -15.04
C LYS A 310 9.29 18.49 -14.18
N SER A 311 8.56 17.44 -14.61
CA SER A 311 7.51 16.81 -13.76
C SER A 311 8.07 16.45 -12.38
N ALA A 312 7.32 16.67 -11.29
CA ALA A 312 7.84 16.47 -9.93
C ALA A 312 8.34 15.03 -9.71
N VAL A 313 7.63 14.04 -10.26
CA VAL A 313 8.04 12.63 -10.21
C VAL A 313 9.33 12.40 -11.01
N GLU A 314 9.46 12.99 -12.19
CA GLU A 314 10.68 12.87 -13.02
C GLU A 314 11.89 13.58 -12.40
N VAL A 315 11.69 14.75 -11.77
CA VAL A 315 12.75 15.49 -11.07
C VAL A 315 13.29 14.66 -9.92
N ILE A 316 12.42 14.07 -9.09
CA ILE A 316 12.85 13.27 -7.95
C ILE A 316 13.53 11.97 -8.42
N LEU A 317 12.96 11.28 -9.42
CA LEU A 317 13.60 10.09 -10.00
C LEU A 317 14.96 10.41 -10.64
N ALA A 318 15.11 11.54 -11.34
CA ALA A 318 16.38 11.97 -11.91
C ALA A 318 17.41 12.36 -10.85
N LYS A 319 17.00 13.07 -9.78
CA LYS A 319 17.84 13.39 -8.62
C LYS A 319 18.36 12.12 -7.95
N ARG A 320 17.50 11.11 -7.79
CA ARG A 320 17.86 9.78 -7.23
C ARG A 320 18.80 8.99 -8.14
N ALA A 321 18.56 8.95 -9.44
CA ALA A 321 19.47 8.30 -10.40
C ALA A 321 20.87 8.96 -10.42
N ALA A 322 20.93 10.29 -10.29
CA ALA A 322 22.19 11.03 -10.16
C ALA A 322 22.89 10.77 -8.81
N ALA A 323 22.14 10.63 -7.71
CA ALA A 323 22.69 10.28 -6.40
C ALA A 323 23.21 8.83 -6.36
N ALA A 324 22.49 7.88 -6.96
CA ALA A 324 22.88 6.47 -7.03
C ALA A 324 24.16 6.28 -7.88
N SER A 325 24.28 6.96 -9.02
CA SER A 325 25.52 6.94 -9.82
C SER A 325 26.69 7.61 -9.09
N ALA A 326 26.47 8.74 -8.42
CA ALA A 326 27.50 9.40 -7.60
C ALA A 326 27.94 8.56 -6.37
N ALA A 327 27.07 7.69 -5.84
CA ALA A 327 27.41 6.73 -4.79
C ALA A 327 28.16 5.50 -5.33
N ALA A 328 27.82 5.05 -6.55
CA ALA A 328 28.53 3.97 -7.23
C ALA A 328 29.97 4.38 -7.63
N ASP A 329 30.17 5.60 -8.14
CA ASP A 329 31.51 6.11 -8.46
C ASP A 329 32.42 6.28 -7.22
N GLN A 330 31.82 6.41 -6.03
CA GLN A 330 32.56 6.43 -4.75
C GLN A 330 32.91 5.03 -4.23
N THR A 331 32.49 3.95 -4.90
CA THR A 331 32.75 2.55 -4.51
C THR A 331 33.52 1.76 -5.57
N ALA A 332 34.56 2.38 -6.16
CA ALA A 332 35.61 1.72 -6.95
C ALA A 332 36.92 1.53 -6.13
N PRO A 333 37.75 0.50 -6.39
CA PRO A 333 38.35 -0.26 -5.31
C PRO A 333 39.65 0.30 -4.72
N VAL A 334 39.74 0.29 -3.39
CA VAL A 334 41.02 0.39 -2.65
C VAL A 334 41.85 -0.87 -2.91
N SER A 335 43.13 -0.66 -3.21
CA SER A 335 44.09 -1.68 -3.66
C SER A 335 44.15 -2.94 -2.80
N SER A 336 44.18 -4.11 -3.45
CA SER A 336 44.31 -5.45 -2.85
C SER A 336 45.66 -5.70 -2.18
N ARG A 337 45.95 -5.04 -1.05
CA ARG A 337 47.06 -5.37 -0.15
C ARG A 337 46.76 -4.89 1.28
N GLN A 338 46.76 -5.84 2.22
CA GLN A 338 46.61 -5.70 3.69
C GLN A 338 45.20 -5.99 4.28
N LEU A 339 44.72 -7.23 4.13
CA LEU A 339 43.85 -7.86 5.13
C LEU A 339 44.39 -9.24 5.49
N LEU A 340 45.34 -9.26 6.44
CA LEU A 340 45.66 -10.44 7.24
C LEU A 340 45.63 -10.03 8.71
N HIS A 341 44.80 -10.75 9.48
CA HIS A 341 44.63 -10.74 10.95
C HIS A 341 43.37 -10.04 11.50
N ALA A 342 42.25 -10.79 11.50
CA ALA A 342 41.24 -10.76 12.55
C ALA A 342 40.67 -12.19 12.75
N PRO A 343 40.43 -12.67 13.99
CA PRO A 343 40.07 -14.07 14.23
C PRO A 343 38.56 -14.29 14.43
N CYS A 344 37.88 -14.96 13.49
CA CYS A 344 36.48 -15.36 13.68
C CYS A 344 36.16 -16.76 13.07
N PHE A 345 36.92 -17.79 13.45
CA PHE A 345 36.66 -19.18 13.04
C PHE A 345 36.62 -20.20 14.20
N ALA A 346 36.63 -19.73 15.45
CA ALA A 346 36.60 -20.60 16.63
C ALA A 346 35.19 -21.08 17.05
N ALA A 347 34.11 -20.48 16.52
CA ALA A 347 32.75 -20.65 17.03
C ALA A 347 31.92 -21.77 16.35
N GLN A 348 32.29 -22.25 15.15
CA GLN A 348 31.43 -23.16 14.36
C GLN A 348 31.74 -24.66 14.50
N ARG A 349 32.81 -25.05 15.21
CA ARG A 349 33.16 -26.47 15.43
C ARG A 349 32.08 -27.33 16.13
N PRO A 350 31.21 -26.82 17.04
CA PRO A 350 30.18 -27.65 17.67
C PRO A 350 29.13 -28.17 16.67
N LEU A 351 28.75 -27.35 15.67
CA LEU A 351 27.64 -27.65 14.77
C LEU A 351 27.99 -28.77 13.77
N LEU A 352 29.19 -28.74 13.21
CA LEU A 352 29.69 -29.77 12.28
C LEU A 352 29.78 -31.15 12.94
N ASN A 353 30.16 -31.21 14.23
CA ASN A 353 30.20 -32.46 14.98
C ASN A 353 28.80 -33.03 15.28
N GLN A 354 27.78 -32.18 15.47
CA GLN A 354 26.39 -32.63 15.62
C GLN A 354 25.84 -33.23 14.31
N ILE A 355 26.09 -32.56 13.17
CA ILE A 355 25.68 -33.06 11.84
C ILE A 355 26.35 -34.41 11.53
N ALA A 356 27.65 -34.53 11.81
CA ALA A 356 28.40 -35.78 11.62
C ALA A 356 27.93 -36.93 12.53
N HIS A 357 27.28 -36.65 13.66
CA HIS A 357 26.69 -37.67 14.52
C HIS A 357 25.35 -38.16 13.96
N VAL A 358 24.46 -37.24 13.56
CA VAL A 358 23.14 -37.55 12.97
C VAL A 358 23.28 -38.43 11.72
N LEU A 359 24.24 -38.12 10.83
CA LEU A 359 24.50 -38.90 9.62
C LEU A 359 25.01 -40.33 9.89
N ARG A 360 25.54 -40.64 11.08
CA ARG A 360 25.99 -41.99 11.47
C ARG A 360 24.91 -42.84 12.14
N THR A 361 23.81 -42.22 12.58
CA THR A 361 22.73 -42.90 13.31
C THR A 361 21.52 -43.28 12.45
N ILE A 362 21.51 -42.94 11.16
CA ILE A 362 20.44 -43.34 10.24
C ILE A 362 20.68 -44.80 9.81
N PRO A 363 19.77 -45.75 10.13
CA PRO A 363 19.90 -47.12 9.65
C PRO A 363 19.66 -47.17 8.14
N LEU A 364 20.57 -47.82 7.41
CA LEU A 364 20.40 -48.13 5.99
C LEU A 364 19.33 -49.22 5.83
N VAL A 365 18.08 -48.80 5.63
CA VAL A 365 16.96 -49.68 5.27
C VAL A 365 16.94 -49.91 3.75
N ASP A 366 16.47 -51.09 3.35
CA ASP A 366 16.71 -51.72 2.05
C ASP A 366 16.26 -50.88 0.83
N ALA A 367 17.07 -50.92 -0.23
CA ALA A 367 17.05 -49.93 -1.30
C ALA A 367 16.15 -50.34 -2.48
N ARG A 368 14.84 -50.02 -2.42
CA ARG A 368 13.89 -50.17 -3.56
C ARG A 368 12.86 -49.04 -3.75
N SER A 369 13.26 -47.78 -3.54
CA SER A 369 12.67 -46.64 -4.26
C SER A 369 13.73 -45.54 -4.44
N ASN A 370 13.70 -44.84 -5.57
CA ASN A 370 14.74 -43.85 -5.89
C ASN A 370 14.40 -42.46 -5.32
N ASP A 371 13.12 -42.15 -5.12
CA ASP A 371 12.63 -40.81 -4.75
C ASP A 371 13.15 -40.30 -3.40
N TYR A 372 13.42 -41.19 -2.43
CA TYR A 372 13.76 -40.78 -1.07
C TYR A 372 15.20 -40.23 -0.92
N LYS A 373 16.11 -40.56 -1.87
CA LYS A 373 17.49 -40.05 -1.84
C LYS A 373 17.57 -38.60 -2.29
N ASP A 374 16.79 -38.23 -3.30
CA ASP A 374 16.82 -36.89 -3.88
C ASP A 374 16.20 -35.85 -2.93
N THR A 375 15.18 -36.22 -2.14
CA THR A 375 14.62 -35.33 -1.12
C THR A 375 15.60 -35.06 0.03
N CYS A 376 16.36 -36.06 0.47
CA CYS A 376 17.38 -35.87 1.52
C CYS A 376 18.57 -35.04 1.02
N LEU A 377 19.05 -35.28 -0.22
CA LEU A 377 20.17 -34.51 -0.79
C LEU A 377 19.80 -33.05 -1.10
N SER A 378 18.58 -32.76 -1.57
CA SER A 378 18.15 -31.38 -1.79
C SER A 378 18.02 -30.60 -0.47
N THR A 379 17.53 -31.25 0.59
CA THR A 379 17.43 -30.65 1.93
C THR A 379 18.81 -30.29 2.50
N ILE A 380 19.80 -31.18 2.37
CA ILE A 380 21.17 -30.93 2.82
C ILE A 380 21.83 -29.81 1.99
N THR A 381 21.60 -29.79 0.68
CA THR A 381 22.15 -28.75 -0.22
C THR A 381 21.56 -27.37 0.08
N CYS A 382 20.25 -27.30 0.37
CA CYS A 382 19.56 -26.07 0.77
C CYS A 382 20.06 -25.51 2.12
N CYS A 383 20.49 -26.37 3.04
CA CYS A 383 21.12 -25.94 4.31
C CYS A 383 22.56 -25.44 4.15
N ILE A 384 23.30 -25.89 3.14
CA ILE A 384 24.68 -25.44 2.89
C ILE A 384 24.67 -24.09 2.15
N LEU A 385 23.85 -23.96 1.10
CA LEU A 385 23.80 -22.72 0.30
C LEU A 385 23.26 -21.51 1.08
N LYS A 386 22.32 -21.72 2.02
CA LYS A 386 21.80 -20.65 2.89
C LYS A 386 22.79 -20.11 3.93
N CYS A 387 24.05 -20.55 3.93
CA CYS A 387 25.11 -19.98 4.76
C CYS A 387 26.11 -19.10 4.00
N ASP A 388 26.15 -19.12 2.66
CA ASP A 388 27.10 -18.31 1.88
C ASP A 388 26.54 -16.92 1.48
N ASP A 389 25.22 -16.74 1.37
CA ASP A 389 24.59 -15.44 1.01
C ASP A 389 24.56 -14.41 2.16
N SER A 390 25.53 -14.46 3.09
CA SER A 390 25.63 -13.51 4.22
C SER A 390 27.08 -13.23 4.65
N VAL A 391 27.92 -12.84 3.69
CA VAL A 391 29.25 -12.23 3.90
C VAL A 391 29.40 -11.01 2.99
#